data_AF-A0A0F8ZVN7-F1
#
_entry.id   AF-A0A0F8ZVN7-F1
#
_cell.length_a   1.000
_cell.length_b   1.000
_cell.length_c   1.000
_cell.angle_alpha   90.00
_cell.angle_beta   90.00
_cell.angle_gamma   90.00
#
_symmetry.space_group_name_H-M   'P 1'
#
loop_
_entity.id
_entity.type
_entity.pdbx_description
1 polymer ?
#
loop_
_entity_poly.entity_id
_entity_poly.type
_entity_poly.pdbx_seq_one_letter_code
_entity_poly.pdbx_strand_id
1 'polypeptide(L)'
;IVVYRPGQGGRRSCIRLQPAGETFSAAGSTITDGRIQLARRPSRPPVRVIGDYKRYESTFLLKPGWGSEPAQEFRQWVLNEHGRYEGVTPFDFATLSAEDFLVRKPREFLQCVSTDANNVSWGIIVEFRLWGLDPWESWSEPVSTWEQECSITLGGNELPSGFIAAAAAGEAEVRVTASVESDRRIEALIDGDVGLVTEVYDLSAQAAWWAVHQDSIFYTGIGAPPAVLRNDRPRLESFALRRKNIAARSTRATITLGWIDLSCCVGDIIERVDGQAMELSSQPHSRPAVTSVRHDFEETQQTRFVLEG
;
A
#
# COMPACT_ATOMS: atom_id res chain seq x y z
N ILE A 1 11.51 -39.27 -11.69
CA ILE A 1 11.95 -37.87 -11.92
C ILE A 1 12.56 -37.38 -10.61
N VAL A 2 13.89 -37.29 -10.54
CA VAL A 2 14.57 -36.76 -9.34
C VAL A 2 14.62 -35.25 -9.50
N VAL A 3 13.88 -34.54 -8.66
CA VAL A 3 13.88 -33.07 -8.64
C VAL A 3 14.97 -32.65 -7.66
N TYR A 4 16.12 -32.23 -8.19
CA TYR A 4 17.19 -31.65 -7.38
C TYR A 4 16.78 -30.23 -6.96
N ARG A 5 16.78 -29.94 -5.67
CA ARG A 5 16.69 -28.56 -5.16
C ARG A 5 18.07 -27.91 -5.24
N PRO A 6 18.26 -26.81 -5.99
CA PRO A 6 19.54 -26.10 -6.03
C PRO A 6 19.95 -25.65 -4.62
N GLY A 7 21.22 -25.86 -4.24
CA GLY A 7 21.85 -25.16 -3.12
C GLY A 7 21.77 -25.79 -1.71
N GLN A 8 21.04 -26.89 -1.48
CA GLN A 8 21.12 -27.61 -0.20
C GLN A 8 21.85 -28.96 -0.34
N GLY A 9 23.13 -28.98 0.06
CA GLY A 9 23.93 -30.22 0.16
C GLY A 9 24.80 -30.56 -1.04
N GLY A 10 25.02 -29.62 -1.98
CA GLY A 10 25.92 -29.82 -3.13
C GLY A 10 27.39 -29.97 -2.75
N ARG A 11 28.19 -30.60 -3.62
CA ARG A 11 29.65 -30.71 -3.44
C ARG A 11 30.26 -29.31 -3.50
N ARG A 12 31.26 -29.07 -2.64
CA ARG A 12 32.03 -27.82 -2.62
C ARG A 12 33.19 -27.94 -3.59
N SER A 13 33.35 -26.94 -4.45
CA SER A 13 34.42 -26.88 -5.46
C SER A 13 35.11 -25.51 -5.44
N CYS A 14 36.43 -25.52 -5.62
CA CYS A 14 37.26 -24.31 -5.76
C CYS A 14 37.85 -24.25 -7.17
N ILE A 15 37.85 -23.07 -7.79
CA ILE A 15 38.35 -22.85 -9.14
C ILE A 15 39.62 -21.96 -9.06
N ARG A 16 40.72 -22.36 -9.74
CA ARG A 16 42.05 -21.71 -9.67
C ARG A 16 42.45 -21.10 -11.02
N LEU A 17 42.98 -19.87 -11.03
CA LEU A 17 43.48 -19.18 -12.23
C LEU A 17 45.03 -19.20 -12.31
N GLN A 18 45.59 -19.32 -13.52
CA GLN A 18 47.05 -19.18 -13.72
C GLN A 18 47.49 -17.72 -13.56
N PRO A 19 48.70 -17.48 -13.04
CA PRO A 19 49.36 -16.17 -13.11
C PRO A 19 49.54 -15.67 -14.55
N ALA A 20 49.50 -14.34 -14.72
CA ALA A 20 49.72 -13.70 -16.02
C ALA A 20 51.21 -13.79 -16.42
N GLY A 21 51.48 -14.18 -17.67
CA GLY A 21 52.84 -14.31 -18.20
C GLY A 21 53.49 -15.68 -17.99
N GLU A 22 52.83 -16.61 -17.30
CA GLU A 22 53.26 -18.00 -17.23
C GLU A 22 52.87 -18.78 -18.49
N THR A 23 53.72 -19.74 -18.88
CA THR A 23 53.40 -20.71 -19.93
C THR A 23 52.19 -21.54 -19.49
N PHE A 24 51.15 -21.62 -20.33
CA PHE A 24 49.93 -22.36 -20.02
C PHE A 24 50.23 -23.78 -19.50
N SER A 25 49.72 -24.10 -18.31
CA SER A 25 49.83 -25.40 -17.68
C SER A 25 48.44 -25.89 -17.29
N ALA A 26 47.99 -26.96 -17.93
CA ALA A 26 46.72 -27.62 -17.61
C ALA A 26 46.68 -28.15 -16.15
N ALA A 27 47.83 -28.30 -15.49
CA ALA A 27 47.92 -28.66 -14.08
C ALA A 27 47.86 -27.44 -13.13
N GLY A 28 48.08 -26.23 -13.65
CA GLY A 28 48.27 -24.99 -12.89
C GLY A 28 47.10 -23.99 -12.97
N SER A 29 46.19 -24.13 -13.93
CA SER A 29 44.99 -23.31 -14.02
C SER A 29 43.79 -24.11 -14.45
N THR A 30 42.64 -23.81 -13.85
CA THR A 30 41.35 -24.40 -14.19
C THR A 30 40.44 -23.58 -15.14
N ILE A 31 40.88 -22.44 -15.70
CA ILE A 31 40.06 -21.60 -16.61
C ILE A 31 40.90 -21.12 -17.81
N THR A 32 40.36 -21.18 -19.03
CA THR A 32 40.96 -20.51 -20.20
C THR A 32 40.19 -19.29 -20.70
N ASP A 33 38.89 -19.16 -20.36
CA ASP A 33 38.10 -17.97 -20.68
C ASP A 33 36.98 -17.74 -19.66
N GLY A 34 36.90 -16.56 -19.08
CA GLY A 34 35.93 -16.23 -18.03
C GLY A 34 35.09 -15.03 -18.42
N ARG A 35 33.79 -15.23 -18.65
CA ARG A 35 32.85 -14.12 -18.90
C ARG A 35 31.88 -13.93 -17.75
N ILE A 36 32.29 -13.15 -16.77
CA ILE A 36 31.42 -12.78 -15.66
C ILE A 36 30.53 -11.62 -16.11
N GLN A 37 29.27 -11.92 -16.40
CA GLN A 37 28.23 -10.88 -16.42
C GLN A 37 27.81 -10.63 -14.98
N LEU A 38 28.46 -9.68 -14.31
CA LEU A 38 27.94 -9.14 -13.06
C LEU A 38 26.65 -8.39 -13.40
N ALA A 39 25.50 -8.90 -12.96
CA ALA A 39 24.35 -8.02 -12.80
C ALA A 39 24.81 -6.88 -11.88
N ARG A 40 24.78 -5.65 -12.38
CA ARG A 40 25.17 -4.45 -11.62
C ARG A 40 24.31 -4.39 -10.36
N ARG A 41 24.84 -4.86 -9.22
CA ARG A 41 24.08 -5.07 -7.97
C ARG A 41 22.90 -6.05 -8.19
N PRO A 42 22.41 -6.73 -7.14
CA PRO A 42 21.11 -7.37 -7.25
C PRO A 42 20.11 -6.28 -7.64
N SER A 43 19.53 -6.40 -8.83
CA SER A 43 18.61 -5.41 -9.38
C SER A 43 17.39 -5.34 -8.47
N ARG A 44 17.13 -4.19 -7.85
CA ARG A 44 16.04 -4.01 -6.88
C ARG A 44 14.87 -3.35 -7.60
N PRO A 45 13.76 -4.06 -7.88
CA PRO A 45 12.60 -3.42 -8.46
C PRO A 45 12.08 -2.32 -7.51
N PRO A 46 11.45 -1.26 -8.04
CA PRO A 46 10.70 -0.33 -7.22
C PRO A 46 9.60 -1.10 -6.47
N VAL A 47 9.30 -0.71 -5.24
CA VAL A 47 8.23 -1.34 -4.45
C VAL A 47 7.21 -0.29 -4.08
N ARG A 48 5.97 -0.50 -4.53
CA ARG A 48 4.80 0.29 -4.15
C ARG A 48 3.92 -0.51 -3.20
N VAL A 49 3.56 0.08 -2.08
CA VAL A 49 2.65 -0.51 -1.11
C VAL A 49 1.48 0.43 -0.92
N ILE A 50 0.28 -0.10 -1.05
CA ILE A 50 -0.97 0.66 -1.03
C ILE A 50 -1.77 0.24 0.21
N GLY A 51 -2.21 1.19 1.03
CA GLY A 51 -3.13 0.95 2.14
C GLY A 51 -4.55 1.39 1.78
N ASP A 52 -5.38 1.60 2.79
CA ASP A 52 -6.78 1.99 2.60
C ASP A 52 -6.92 3.45 2.16
N TYR A 53 -8.13 3.86 1.78
CA TYR A 53 -8.46 5.25 1.55
C TYR A 53 -8.33 6.07 2.84
N LYS A 54 -7.88 7.32 2.69
CA LYS A 54 -7.88 8.27 3.82
C LYS A 54 -9.32 8.60 4.20
N ARG A 55 -9.61 8.63 5.50
CA ARG A 55 -10.90 9.05 6.06
C ARG A 55 -10.79 10.34 6.84
N TYR A 56 -11.79 11.20 6.69
CA TYR A 56 -11.89 12.48 7.38
C TYR A 56 -13.17 12.52 8.17
N GLU A 57 -13.09 12.72 9.48
CA GLU A 57 -14.25 12.99 10.30
C GLU A 57 -14.46 14.49 10.45
N SER A 58 -15.69 14.93 10.27
CA SER A 58 -16.08 16.34 10.45
C SER A 58 -17.55 16.44 10.85
N THR A 59 -17.94 17.64 11.28
CA THR A 59 -19.36 17.99 11.44
C THR A 59 -19.83 18.73 10.20
N PHE A 60 -20.89 18.24 9.58
CA PHE A 60 -21.44 18.75 8.34
C PHE A 60 -22.82 19.33 8.58
N LEU A 61 -23.02 20.61 8.26
CA LEU A 61 -24.36 21.20 8.23
C LEU A 61 -25.08 20.72 6.96
N LEU A 62 -26.19 20.00 7.14
CA LEU A 62 -26.96 19.43 6.05
C LEU A 62 -27.99 20.42 5.51
N LYS A 63 -28.44 20.16 4.30
CA LYS A 63 -29.49 20.92 3.63
C LYS A 63 -30.73 20.04 3.42
N PRO A 64 -31.94 20.64 3.41
CA PRO A 64 -33.15 19.94 3.02
C PRO A 64 -32.98 19.23 1.68
N GLY A 65 -33.12 17.91 1.67
CA GLY A 65 -33.11 17.08 0.46
C GLY A 65 -34.50 16.63 0.06
N TRP A 66 -35.53 17.43 0.36
CA TRP A 66 -36.91 17.01 0.20
C TRP A 66 -37.27 16.96 -1.28
N GLY A 67 -37.57 15.76 -1.77
CA GLY A 67 -38.20 15.57 -3.06
C GLY A 67 -39.69 15.92 -3.03
N SER A 68 -40.37 15.71 -4.15
CA SER A 68 -41.82 15.84 -4.26
C SER A 68 -42.60 14.70 -3.58
N GLU A 69 -41.93 13.73 -2.95
CA GLU A 69 -42.57 12.60 -2.28
C GLU A 69 -43.04 12.97 -0.87
N PRO A 70 -44.34 12.82 -0.56
CA PRO A 70 -44.90 13.19 0.76
C PRO A 70 -44.29 12.43 1.94
N ALA A 71 -43.79 11.21 1.72
CA ALA A 71 -43.20 10.38 2.76
C ALA A 71 -41.79 10.85 3.19
N GLN A 72 -41.11 11.63 2.35
CA GLN A 72 -39.77 12.16 2.60
C GLN A 72 -39.81 13.62 3.08
N GLU A 73 -41.00 14.23 3.11
CA GLU A 73 -41.22 15.61 3.53
C GLU A 73 -40.60 15.81 4.93
N PHE A 74 -39.67 16.76 5.03
CA PHE A 74 -38.96 17.13 6.27
C PHE A 74 -37.98 16.09 6.85
N ARG A 75 -37.86 14.89 6.28
CA ARG A 75 -37.04 13.80 6.85
C ARG A 75 -35.68 13.60 6.19
N GLN A 76 -35.54 13.98 4.92
CA GLN A 76 -34.30 13.78 4.18
C GLN A 76 -33.41 15.03 4.20
N TRP A 77 -32.14 14.81 4.52
CA TRP A 77 -31.13 15.87 4.65
C TRP A 77 -29.84 15.44 3.96
N VAL A 78 -29.24 16.34 3.18
CA VAL A 78 -28.18 16.02 2.21
C VAL A 78 -27.06 17.05 2.23
N LEU A 79 -25.85 16.63 1.84
CA LEU A 79 -24.77 17.55 1.45
C LEU A 79 -24.83 17.97 -0.01
N ASN A 80 -25.54 17.21 -0.85
CA ASN A 80 -25.67 17.45 -2.30
C ASN A 80 -24.32 17.58 -3.05
N GLU A 81 -23.30 16.82 -2.69
CA GLU A 81 -21.95 16.95 -3.28
C GLU A 81 -21.95 16.94 -4.82
N HIS A 82 -22.77 16.08 -5.42
CA HIS A 82 -22.88 15.90 -6.87
C HIS A 82 -23.88 16.87 -7.54
N GLY A 83 -24.58 17.72 -6.77
CA GLY A 83 -25.49 18.74 -7.30
C GLY A 83 -26.78 18.24 -7.93
N ARG A 84 -27.33 17.10 -7.48
CA ARG A 84 -28.59 16.52 -7.98
C ARG A 84 -29.82 17.21 -7.40
N TYR A 85 -29.72 17.77 -6.20
CA TYR A 85 -30.84 18.47 -5.56
C TYR A 85 -30.86 19.92 -6.05
N GLU A 86 -31.87 20.25 -6.86
CA GLU A 86 -32.07 21.61 -7.36
C GLU A 86 -32.29 22.59 -6.20
N GLY A 87 -31.70 23.79 -6.30
CA GLY A 87 -31.80 24.81 -5.25
C GLY A 87 -30.93 24.55 -4.01
N VAL A 88 -30.28 23.39 -3.91
CA VAL A 88 -29.32 23.08 -2.83
C VAL A 88 -27.90 23.27 -3.33
N THR A 89 -27.11 24.13 -2.70
CA THR A 89 -25.70 24.32 -3.08
C THR A 89 -24.90 23.03 -2.83
N PRO A 90 -24.12 22.53 -3.81
CA PRO A 90 -23.27 21.37 -3.61
C PRO A 90 -22.18 21.61 -2.57
N PHE A 91 -22.02 20.67 -1.64
CA PHE A 91 -20.91 20.70 -0.70
C PHE A 91 -19.57 20.43 -1.40
N ASP A 92 -18.53 21.17 -1.00
CA ASP A 92 -17.18 21.02 -1.54
C ASP A 92 -16.25 20.35 -0.51
N PHE A 93 -15.96 19.05 -0.71
CA PHE A 93 -15.06 18.31 0.17
C PHE A 93 -13.60 18.75 0.08
N ALA A 94 -13.21 19.56 -0.92
CA ALA A 94 -11.87 20.16 -0.94
C ALA A 94 -11.62 21.07 0.27
N THR A 95 -12.69 21.53 0.95
CA THR A 95 -12.61 22.25 2.23
C THR A 95 -12.00 21.40 3.36
N LEU A 96 -12.10 20.07 3.31
CA LEU A 96 -11.45 19.17 4.29
C LEU A 96 -9.98 18.90 3.93
N SER A 97 -9.71 18.65 2.64
CA SER A 97 -8.36 18.46 2.10
C SER A 97 -8.38 18.59 0.57
N ALA A 98 -7.88 19.71 0.06
CA ALA A 98 -7.81 19.96 -1.39
C ALA A 98 -6.94 18.94 -2.14
N GLU A 99 -5.98 18.32 -1.46
CA GLU A 99 -5.09 17.32 -2.07
C GLU A 99 -5.70 15.92 -2.15
N ASP A 100 -6.73 15.64 -1.35
CA ASP A 100 -7.29 14.29 -1.18
C ASP A 100 -8.71 14.16 -1.75
N PHE A 101 -9.43 15.27 -1.93
CA PHE A 101 -10.75 15.31 -2.58
C PHE A 101 -10.61 16.00 -3.95
N LEU A 102 -10.31 15.20 -4.97
CA LEU A 102 -9.97 15.65 -6.31
C LEU A 102 -11.16 15.62 -7.27
N VAL A 103 -12.12 14.73 -7.03
CA VAL A 103 -13.25 14.48 -7.91
C VAL A 103 -14.55 14.61 -7.13
N ARG A 104 -15.52 15.32 -7.71
CA ARG A 104 -16.90 15.28 -7.22
C ARG A 104 -17.53 13.95 -7.61
N LYS A 105 -17.79 13.09 -6.63
CA LYS A 105 -18.29 11.73 -6.87
C LYS A 105 -19.27 11.36 -5.76
N PRO A 106 -20.20 10.42 -6.02
CA PRO A 106 -21.04 9.87 -4.96
C PRO A 106 -20.17 9.32 -3.80
N ARG A 107 -20.35 9.87 -2.60
CA ARG A 107 -19.72 9.45 -1.33
C ARG A 107 -20.81 9.18 -0.32
N GLU A 108 -20.52 8.39 0.70
CA GLU A 108 -21.44 8.08 1.79
C GLU A 108 -20.90 8.57 3.13
N PHE A 109 -21.81 8.75 4.09
CA PHE A 109 -21.40 8.92 5.48
C PHE A 109 -21.00 7.59 6.10
N LEU A 110 -19.78 7.56 6.63
CA LEU A 110 -19.22 6.47 7.41
C LEU A 110 -19.28 6.82 8.90
N GLN A 111 -19.16 5.80 9.74
CA GLN A 111 -19.07 6.00 11.18
C GLN A 111 -17.89 6.91 11.56
N CYS A 112 -18.03 7.65 12.66
CA CYS A 112 -16.95 8.44 13.25
C CYS A 112 -15.72 7.55 13.52
N VAL A 113 -14.53 8.09 13.25
CA VAL A 113 -13.26 7.47 13.66
C VAL A 113 -12.94 7.76 15.12
N SER A 114 -13.58 8.77 15.70
CA SER A 114 -13.61 9.03 17.12
C SER A 114 -14.29 7.88 17.86
N THR A 115 -13.68 7.44 18.96
CA THR A 115 -14.14 6.29 19.75
C THR A 115 -14.40 6.65 21.21
N ASP A 116 -15.16 5.80 21.89
CA ASP A 116 -15.29 5.81 23.34
C ASP A 116 -14.02 5.27 24.04
N ALA A 117 -14.08 5.16 25.37
CA ALA A 117 -13.00 4.61 26.19
C ALA A 117 -12.69 3.12 25.93
N ASN A 118 -13.60 2.40 25.27
CA ASN A 118 -13.45 0.99 24.89
C ASN A 118 -12.98 0.82 23.43
N ASN A 119 -12.60 1.93 22.77
CA ASN A 119 -12.20 1.96 21.36
C ASN A 119 -13.34 1.51 20.41
N VAL A 120 -14.59 1.75 20.82
CA VAL A 120 -15.80 1.56 19.99
C VAL A 120 -16.15 2.90 19.36
N SER A 121 -16.43 2.90 18.06
CA SER A 121 -16.85 4.13 17.35
C SER A 121 -18.11 4.73 17.96
N TRP A 122 -18.19 6.05 18.02
CA TRP A 122 -19.41 6.78 18.38
C TRP A 122 -20.52 6.67 17.32
N GLY A 123 -20.27 5.99 16.20
CA GLY A 123 -21.23 5.82 15.12
C GLY A 123 -21.41 7.11 14.32
N ILE A 124 -22.62 7.33 13.80
CA ILE A 124 -22.99 8.58 13.13
C ILE A 124 -23.84 9.37 14.12
N ILE A 125 -23.43 10.59 14.41
CA ILE A 125 -24.13 11.47 15.36
C ILE A 125 -24.90 12.50 14.56
N VAL A 126 -26.21 12.59 14.81
CA VAL A 126 -27.08 13.61 14.22
C VAL A 126 -27.55 14.53 15.32
N GLU A 127 -27.43 15.83 15.08
CA GLU A 127 -27.94 16.86 15.96
C GLU A 127 -28.80 17.83 15.17
N PHE A 128 -29.80 18.41 15.83
CA PHE A 128 -30.68 19.39 15.24
C PHE A 128 -30.85 20.59 16.16
N ARG A 129 -31.28 21.71 15.60
CA ARG A 129 -31.78 22.85 16.35
C ARG A 129 -32.90 23.55 15.58
N LEU A 130 -33.78 24.22 16.33
CA LEU A 130 -34.96 24.87 15.79
C LEU A 130 -34.90 26.38 16.06
N TRP A 131 -35.36 27.19 15.12
CA TRP A 131 -35.43 28.66 15.25
C TRP A 131 -34.07 29.32 15.51
N GLY A 132 -32.98 28.67 15.10
CA GLY A 132 -31.61 29.13 15.35
C GLY A 132 -31.23 29.22 16.84
N LEU A 133 -32.00 28.56 17.72
CA LEU A 133 -31.78 28.57 19.17
C LEU A 133 -30.73 27.52 19.54
N ASP A 134 -29.79 27.91 20.40
CA ASP A 134 -28.91 26.97 21.08
C ASP A 134 -29.61 26.38 22.34
N PRO A 135 -29.21 25.18 22.80
CA PRO A 135 -28.15 24.31 22.28
C PRO A 135 -28.60 23.43 21.11
N TRP A 136 -27.64 22.78 20.44
CA TRP A 136 -27.90 21.64 19.56
C TRP A 136 -28.43 20.46 20.38
N GLU A 137 -29.48 19.81 19.89
CA GLU A 137 -30.09 18.64 20.51
C GLU A 137 -29.72 17.37 19.73
N SER A 138 -29.34 16.30 20.45
CA SER A 138 -29.08 15.00 19.82
C SER A 138 -30.37 14.38 19.30
N TRP A 139 -30.30 13.85 18.07
CA TRP A 139 -31.36 13.03 17.51
C TRP A 139 -31.35 11.64 18.17
N SER A 140 -32.43 11.27 18.86
CA SER A 140 -32.52 10.01 19.61
C SER A 140 -33.11 8.84 18.83
N GLU A 141 -33.79 9.12 17.72
CA GLU A 141 -34.46 8.11 16.90
C GLU A 141 -33.50 7.48 15.88
N PRO A 142 -33.85 6.33 15.27
CA PRO A 142 -33.01 5.72 14.25
C PRO A 142 -32.71 6.66 13.08
N VAL A 143 -31.48 6.60 12.57
CA VAL A 143 -31.03 7.34 11.39
C VAL A 143 -30.59 6.33 10.34
N SER A 144 -31.03 6.52 9.10
CA SER A 144 -30.55 5.75 7.95
C SER A 144 -29.65 6.60 7.09
N THR A 145 -28.54 6.04 6.63
CA THR A 145 -27.69 6.62 5.59
C THR A 145 -27.95 5.96 4.25
N TRP A 146 -27.55 6.63 3.17
CA TRP A 146 -27.70 6.11 1.82
C TRP A 146 -26.34 5.72 1.25
N GLU A 147 -26.31 4.56 0.59
CA GLU A 147 -25.13 4.16 -0.18
C GLU A 147 -24.92 5.17 -1.31
N GLN A 148 -23.67 5.60 -1.50
CA GLN A 148 -23.29 6.57 -2.54
C GLN A 148 -23.88 7.98 -2.35
N GLU A 149 -24.43 8.32 -1.19
CA GLU A 149 -24.83 9.69 -0.92
C GLU A 149 -24.56 10.10 0.53
N CYS A 150 -23.93 11.27 0.70
CA CYS A 150 -23.80 11.92 2.00
C CYS A 150 -25.14 12.55 2.36
N SER A 151 -26.09 11.68 2.69
CA SER A 151 -27.45 11.98 3.10
C SER A 151 -27.84 11.13 4.29
N ILE A 152 -28.79 11.66 5.04
CA ILE A 152 -29.45 10.95 6.13
C ILE A 152 -30.97 11.04 5.95
N THR A 153 -31.66 10.02 6.46
CA THR A 153 -33.10 10.04 6.65
C THR A 153 -33.38 9.92 8.15
N LEU A 154 -34.08 10.91 8.68
CA LEU A 154 -34.52 10.93 10.07
C LEU A 154 -35.68 9.94 10.25
N GLY A 155 -35.43 8.88 11.03
CA GLY A 155 -36.43 7.88 11.41
C GLY A 155 -37.33 8.35 12.55
N GLY A 156 -38.00 7.38 13.18
CA GLY A 156 -38.94 7.64 14.27
C GLY A 156 -40.37 7.92 13.78
N ASN A 157 -41.35 7.45 14.55
CA ASN A 157 -42.77 7.61 14.21
C ASN A 157 -43.21 9.07 14.31
N GLU A 158 -42.67 9.82 15.26
CA GLU A 158 -42.98 11.23 15.49
C GLU A 158 -41.69 12.06 15.42
N LEU A 159 -41.75 13.18 14.69
CA LEU A 159 -40.66 14.18 14.69
C LEU A 159 -40.77 15.02 15.98
N PRO A 160 -39.65 15.57 16.50
CA PRO A 160 -39.68 16.46 17.65
C PRO A 160 -40.70 17.58 17.50
N SER A 161 -41.31 17.98 18.63
CA SER A 161 -42.33 19.03 18.65
C SER A 161 -41.80 20.31 17.99
N GLY A 162 -42.56 20.86 17.04
CA GLY A 162 -42.19 22.06 16.31
C GLY A 162 -41.16 21.88 15.19
N PHE A 163 -40.55 20.70 15.03
CA PHE A 163 -39.59 20.42 13.95
C PHE A 163 -40.20 20.69 12.57
N ILE A 164 -41.41 20.18 12.31
CA ILE A 164 -42.11 20.39 11.03
C ILE A 164 -42.37 21.87 10.79
N ALA A 165 -42.84 22.61 11.81
CA ALA A 165 -43.12 24.04 11.68
C ALA A 165 -41.85 24.85 11.39
N ALA A 166 -40.76 24.57 12.11
CA ALA A 166 -39.46 25.20 11.88
C ALA A 166 -38.89 24.81 10.51
N ALA A 167 -38.98 23.55 10.10
CA ALA A 167 -38.49 23.09 8.81
C ALA A 167 -39.27 23.72 7.64
N ALA A 168 -40.60 23.82 7.75
CA ALA A 168 -41.43 24.53 6.78
C ALA A 168 -41.13 26.04 6.71
N ALA A 169 -40.69 26.65 7.82
CA ALA A 169 -40.25 28.03 7.87
C ALA A 169 -38.79 28.25 7.39
N GLY A 170 -38.03 27.17 7.12
CA GLY A 170 -36.60 27.25 6.80
C GLY A 170 -35.71 27.54 8.01
N GLU A 171 -36.21 27.29 9.22
CA GLU A 171 -35.60 27.60 10.51
C GLU A 171 -35.14 26.35 11.29
N ALA A 172 -35.34 25.15 10.72
CA ALA A 172 -34.74 23.92 11.23
C ALA A 172 -33.35 23.71 10.61
N GLU A 173 -32.37 23.42 11.46
CA GLU A 173 -31.02 23.08 11.05
C GLU A 173 -30.67 21.69 11.55
N VAL A 174 -30.06 20.89 10.68
CA VAL A 174 -29.59 19.54 11.00
C VAL A 174 -28.12 19.45 10.63
N ARG A 175 -27.31 18.92 11.55
CA ARG A 175 -25.90 18.61 11.30
C ARG A 175 -25.62 17.15 11.60
N VAL A 176 -24.59 16.62 10.95
CA VAL A 176 -24.12 15.26 11.16
C VAL A 176 -22.62 15.26 11.43
N THR A 177 -22.21 14.56 12.48
CA THR A 177 -20.80 14.21 12.69
C THR A 177 -20.60 12.79 12.19
N ALA A 178 -19.75 12.67 11.17
CA ALA A 178 -19.48 11.42 10.47
C ALA A 178 -18.11 11.47 9.79
N SER A 179 -17.65 10.31 9.32
CA SER A 179 -16.47 10.23 8.47
C SER A 179 -16.85 10.16 6.99
N VAL A 180 -15.96 10.66 6.13
CA VAL A 180 -16.06 10.53 4.67
C VAL A 180 -14.75 10.01 4.10
N GLU A 181 -14.85 9.22 3.03
CA GLU A 181 -13.71 8.66 2.33
C GLU A 181 -13.19 9.61 1.25
N SER A 182 -11.87 9.81 1.20
CA SER A 182 -11.22 10.63 0.18
C SER A 182 -11.05 9.90 -1.17
N ASP A 183 -10.45 10.57 -2.15
CA ASP A 183 -10.07 9.95 -3.43
C ASP A 183 -8.69 9.30 -3.39
N ARG A 184 -7.94 9.50 -2.30
CA ARG A 184 -6.56 9.01 -2.19
C ARG A 184 -6.43 7.94 -1.13
N ARG A 185 -5.71 6.89 -1.53
CA ARG A 185 -5.23 5.86 -0.63
C ARG A 185 -3.90 6.28 -0.05
N ILE A 186 -3.62 5.84 1.17
CA ILE A 186 -2.25 5.96 1.67
C ILE A 186 -1.33 5.03 0.88
N GLU A 187 -0.15 5.52 0.54
CA GLU A 187 0.82 4.75 -0.21
C GLU A 187 2.24 5.04 0.25
N ALA A 188 3.10 4.06 0.02
CA ALA A 188 4.54 4.20 0.13
C ALA A 188 5.17 3.66 -1.16
N LEU A 189 6.05 4.45 -1.76
CA LEU A 189 6.86 4.06 -2.90
C LEU A 189 8.33 4.13 -2.50
N ILE A 190 9.05 3.03 -2.67
CA ILE A 190 10.50 3.00 -2.55
C ILE A 190 11.05 2.77 -3.95
N ASP A 191 11.79 3.76 -4.45
CA ASP A 191 12.40 3.71 -5.78
C ASP A 191 13.31 2.49 -5.92
N GLY A 192 13.34 1.92 -7.12
CA GLY A 192 14.23 0.82 -7.49
C GLY A 192 15.18 1.21 -8.60
N ASP A 193 15.83 0.23 -9.20
CA ASP A 193 16.67 0.46 -10.37
C ASP A 193 15.82 0.76 -11.61
N VAL A 194 16.34 1.64 -12.47
CA VAL A 194 15.66 2.10 -13.69
C VAL A 194 15.42 0.93 -14.65
N GLY A 195 14.22 0.88 -15.23
CA GLY A 195 13.84 -0.13 -16.22
C GLY A 195 13.28 -1.43 -15.64
N LEU A 196 13.15 -1.53 -14.32
CA LEU A 196 12.49 -2.65 -13.65
C LEU A 196 11.00 -2.38 -13.43
N VAL A 197 10.20 -3.43 -13.52
CA VAL A 197 8.76 -3.39 -13.20
C VAL A 197 8.57 -3.21 -11.70
N THR A 198 7.72 -2.25 -11.31
CA THR A 198 7.36 -2.00 -9.91
C THR A 198 6.58 -3.18 -9.32
N GLU A 199 7.02 -3.69 -8.18
CA GLU A 199 6.25 -4.64 -7.38
C GLU A 199 5.18 -3.90 -6.57
N VAL A 200 3.93 -4.36 -6.65
CA VAL A 200 2.80 -3.72 -5.97
C VAL A 200 2.24 -4.66 -4.90
N TYR A 201 2.07 -4.15 -3.69
CA TYR A 201 1.48 -4.86 -2.56
C TYR A 201 0.28 -4.08 -2.01
N ASP A 202 -0.86 -4.75 -1.86
CA ASP A 202 -2.06 -4.16 -1.27
C ASP A 202 -2.21 -4.60 0.21
N LEU A 203 -2.24 -3.62 1.10
CA LEU A 203 -2.40 -3.77 2.55
C LEU A 203 -3.61 -2.98 3.07
N SER A 204 -4.64 -2.75 2.25
CA SER A 204 -5.83 -1.95 2.65
C SER A 204 -6.47 -2.43 3.94
N ALA A 205 -6.61 -3.75 4.09
CA ALA A 205 -7.20 -4.34 5.29
C ALA A 205 -6.35 -4.17 6.57
N GLN A 206 -5.10 -3.71 6.44
CA GLN A 206 -4.11 -3.71 7.53
C GLN A 206 -3.53 -2.33 7.84
N ALA A 207 -3.68 -1.37 6.93
CA ALA A 207 -3.09 -0.05 7.03
C ALA A 207 -4.15 1.00 6.68
N ALA A 208 -4.46 1.84 7.67
CA ALA A 208 -5.47 2.87 7.55
C ALA A 208 -4.86 4.25 7.83
N TRP A 209 -5.58 5.27 7.38
CA TRP A 209 -5.31 6.65 7.73
C TRP A 209 -6.61 7.34 8.02
N TRP A 210 -6.65 8.06 9.13
CA TRP A 210 -7.79 8.89 9.46
C TRP A 210 -7.37 10.12 10.26
N ALA A 211 -8.12 11.20 10.08
CA ALA A 211 -7.97 12.44 10.82
C ALA A 211 -9.34 13.01 11.22
N VAL A 212 -9.39 13.56 12.43
CA VAL A 212 -10.51 14.38 12.91
C VAL A 212 -10.27 15.82 12.49
N HIS A 213 -11.14 16.35 11.63
CA HIS A 213 -11.09 17.72 11.14
C HIS A 213 -11.48 18.72 12.24
N GLN A 214 -11.03 19.97 12.12
CA GLN A 214 -11.26 21.00 13.13
C GLN A 214 -12.73 21.33 13.40
N ASP A 215 -13.59 21.08 12.41
CA ASP A 215 -15.03 21.32 12.51
C ASP A 215 -15.78 20.13 13.16
N SER A 216 -15.10 19.01 13.45
CA SER A 216 -15.71 17.90 14.20
C SER A 216 -16.01 18.32 15.64
N ILE A 217 -17.16 17.90 16.18
CA ILE A 217 -17.48 18.05 17.61
C ILE A 217 -16.43 17.38 18.53
N PHE A 218 -15.64 16.43 17.98
CA PHE A 218 -14.58 15.73 18.70
C PHE A 218 -13.20 16.38 18.59
N TYR A 219 -13.04 17.48 17.86
CA TYR A 219 -11.72 18.08 17.66
C TYR A 219 -11.13 18.72 18.94
N THR A 220 -11.96 19.47 19.69
CA THR A 220 -11.55 20.20 20.91
C THR A 220 -12.51 19.98 22.09
N GLY A 221 -13.42 19.00 22.01
CA GLY A 221 -14.43 18.77 23.05
C GLY A 221 -13.81 18.54 24.44
N ILE A 222 -14.39 19.16 25.47
CA ILE A 222 -14.02 18.88 26.87
C ILE A 222 -14.35 17.40 27.14
N GLY A 223 -13.33 16.59 27.41
CA GLY A 223 -13.47 15.14 27.58
C GLY A 223 -13.32 14.32 26.30
N ALA A 224 -13.14 14.97 25.13
CA ALA A 224 -12.73 14.28 23.91
C ALA A 224 -11.23 13.96 23.98
N PRO A 225 -10.79 12.75 23.58
CA PRO A 225 -9.37 12.49 23.36
C PRO A 225 -8.80 13.48 22.33
N PRO A 226 -7.50 13.81 22.37
CA PRO A 226 -6.89 14.69 21.38
C PRO A 226 -7.23 14.23 19.96
N ALA A 227 -7.44 15.17 19.05
CA ALA A 227 -7.79 14.93 17.65
C ALA A 227 -7.11 13.66 17.13
N VAL A 228 -7.91 12.62 16.87
CA VAL A 228 -7.38 11.29 16.56
C VAL A 228 -6.75 11.32 15.18
N LEU A 229 -5.42 11.26 15.13
CA LEU A 229 -4.67 11.04 13.91
C LEU A 229 -4.10 9.62 13.92
N ARG A 230 -4.57 8.77 13.00
CA ARG A 230 -3.89 7.52 12.65
C ARG A 230 -3.22 7.70 11.31
N ASN A 231 -1.93 7.38 11.26
CA ASN A 231 -1.14 7.44 10.04
C ASN A 231 -0.27 6.19 9.92
N ASP A 232 -0.75 5.17 9.21
CA ASP A 232 0.01 3.95 8.97
C ASP A 232 1.03 4.07 7.82
N ARG A 233 1.24 5.26 7.24
CA ARG A 233 2.24 5.46 6.18
C ARG A 233 3.67 5.02 6.57
N PRO A 234 4.19 5.34 7.77
CA PRO A 234 5.52 4.85 8.19
C PRO A 234 5.61 3.31 8.24
N ARG A 235 4.49 2.63 8.53
CA ARG A 235 4.39 1.17 8.50
C ARG A 235 4.43 0.65 7.06
N LEU A 236 3.76 1.31 6.12
CA LEU A 236 3.83 0.99 4.69
C LEU A 236 5.26 1.16 4.15
N GLU A 237 5.93 2.26 4.50
CA GLU A 237 7.33 2.53 4.11
C GLU A 237 8.28 1.45 4.64
N SER A 238 8.11 1.08 5.91
CA SER A 238 8.87 -0.02 6.53
C SER A 238 8.64 -1.36 5.84
N PHE A 239 7.40 -1.65 5.40
CA PHE A 239 7.09 -2.87 4.66
C PHE A 239 7.72 -2.85 3.26
N ALA A 240 7.60 -1.73 2.53
CA ALA A 240 8.18 -1.55 1.21
C ALA A 240 9.69 -1.74 1.23
N LEU A 241 10.38 -1.14 2.22
CA LEU A 241 11.82 -1.27 2.39
C LEU A 241 12.25 -2.72 2.66
N ARG A 242 11.52 -3.43 3.53
CA ARG A 242 11.78 -4.86 3.77
C ARG A 242 11.62 -5.70 2.51
N ARG A 243 10.56 -5.46 1.73
CA ARG A 243 10.32 -6.18 0.47
C ARG A 243 11.41 -5.92 -0.55
N LYS A 244 11.82 -4.66 -0.72
CA LYS A 244 12.92 -4.29 -1.62
C LYS A 244 14.23 -4.99 -1.26
N ASN A 245 14.51 -5.14 0.04
CA ASN A 245 15.73 -5.82 0.49
C ASN A 245 15.70 -7.34 0.27
N ILE A 246 14.50 -7.95 0.28
CA ILE A 246 14.32 -9.39 -0.03
C ILE A 246 14.34 -9.65 -1.55
N ALA A 247 13.78 -8.74 -2.34
CA ALA A 247 13.66 -8.86 -3.80
C ALA A 247 14.99 -8.67 -4.56
N ALA A 248 16.12 -8.66 -3.86
CA ALA A 248 17.45 -8.68 -4.46
C ALA A 248 17.61 -9.93 -5.34
N ARG A 249 17.44 -9.78 -6.66
CA ARG A 249 17.45 -10.90 -7.61
C ARG A 249 18.83 -11.52 -7.75
N SER A 250 18.82 -12.81 -8.06
CA SER A 250 20.02 -13.62 -8.23
C SER A 250 20.93 -13.07 -9.34
N THR A 251 22.24 -13.10 -9.09
CA THR A 251 23.25 -12.70 -10.08
C THR A 251 23.64 -13.94 -10.88
N ARG A 252 23.51 -13.87 -12.22
CA ARG A 252 23.90 -14.97 -13.12
C ARG A 252 25.28 -14.72 -13.72
N ALA A 253 26.21 -15.66 -13.55
CA ALA A 253 27.54 -15.61 -14.18
C ALA A 253 27.75 -16.82 -15.10
N THR A 254 28.53 -16.67 -16.17
CA THR A 254 28.93 -17.80 -17.05
C THR A 254 30.45 -17.97 -16.97
N ILE A 255 30.92 -19.19 -16.73
CA ILE A 255 32.35 -19.52 -16.64
C ILE A 255 32.66 -20.58 -17.68
N THR A 256 33.77 -20.42 -18.42
CA THR A 256 34.24 -21.40 -19.41
C THR A 256 35.63 -21.92 -19.00
N LEU A 257 35.76 -23.24 -18.92
CA LEU A 257 37.04 -23.90 -18.68
C LEU A 257 37.63 -24.37 -20.01
N GLY A 258 38.95 -24.41 -20.10
CA GLY A 258 39.67 -24.75 -21.34
C GLY A 258 39.85 -26.22 -21.63
N TRP A 259 39.24 -27.08 -20.84
CA TRP A 259 39.15 -28.52 -21.05
C TRP A 259 37.78 -28.96 -20.59
N ILE A 260 37.53 -30.23 -20.82
CA ILE A 260 36.36 -30.93 -20.35
C ILE A 260 36.56 -31.34 -18.90
N ASP A 261 36.02 -30.54 -17.99
CA ASP A 261 35.87 -30.91 -16.59
C ASP A 261 34.55 -31.67 -16.38
N LEU A 262 34.64 -32.97 -16.13
CA LEU A 262 33.50 -33.84 -15.82
C LEU A 262 33.16 -33.88 -14.33
N SER A 263 33.94 -33.18 -13.48
CA SER A 263 33.77 -33.19 -12.03
C SER A 263 32.76 -32.16 -11.52
N CYS A 264 32.37 -31.20 -12.37
CA CYS A 264 31.40 -30.16 -12.05
C CYS A 264 29.98 -30.59 -12.45
N CYS A 265 29.04 -30.50 -11.50
CA CYS A 265 27.66 -30.92 -11.65
C CYS A 265 26.68 -29.77 -11.39
N VAL A 266 25.50 -29.85 -12.01
CA VAL A 266 24.37 -28.98 -11.65
C VAL A 266 24.03 -29.18 -10.17
N GLY A 267 23.92 -28.09 -9.42
CA GLY A 267 23.71 -28.07 -7.97
C GLY A 267 24.97 -27.90 -7.15
N ASP A 268 26.17 -27.97 -7.75
CA ASP A 268 27.43 -27.69 -7.05
C ASP A 268 27.50 -26.25 -6.56
N ILE A 269 28.10 -26.06 -5.38
CA ILE A 269 28.24 -24.74 -4.75
C ILE A 269 29.67 -24.26 -4.97
N ILE A 270 29.81 -23.10 -5.62
CA ILE A 270 31.12 -22.50 -5.85
C ILE A 270 31.47 -21.60 -4.66
N GLU A 271 32.41 -22.05 -3.82
CA GLU A 271 32.79 -21.30 -2.62
C GLU A 271 33.73 -20.13 -2.94
N ARG A 272 34.67 -20.36 -3.88
CA ARG A 272 35.72 -19.41 -4.25
C ARG A 272 36.14 -19.58 -5.72
N VAL A 273 36.36 -18.46 -6.39
CA VAL A 273 37.11 -18.36 -7.65
C VAL A 273 38.34 -17.49 -7.38
N ASP A 274 39.55 -18.04 -7.50
CA ASP A 274 40.79 -17.34 -7.14
C ASP A 274 41.84 -17.29 -8.26
N GLY A 275 42.67 -16.23 -8.25
CA GLY A 275 43.73 -15.93 -9.21
C GLY A 275 44.55 -14.69 -8.86
N GLN A 276 45.72 -14.51 -9.49
CA GLN A 276 46.64 -13.41 -9.16
C GLN A 276 46.08 -11.99 -9.43
N ALA A 277 45.02 -11.87 -10.25
CA ALA A 277 44.39 -10.59 -10.61
C ALA A 277 42.86 -10.54 -10.35
N MET A 278 42.27 -11.61 -9.80
CA MET A 278 40.84 -11.67 -9.50
C MET A 278 40.57 -12.65 -8.37
N GLU A 279 40.04 -12.14 -7.27
CA GLU A 279 39.50 -12.94 -6.18
C GLU A 279 38.00 -12.65 -6.08
N LEU A 280 37.18 -13.67 -6.34
CA LEU A 280 35.73 -13.61 -6.16
C LEU A 280 35.36 -14.63 -5.09
N SER A 281 35.13 -14.13 -3.89
CA SER A 281 34.60 -14.91 -2.78
C SER A 281 33.09 -14.74 -2.69
N SER A 282 32.38 -15.85 -2.53
CA SER A 282 30.94 -15.82 -2.25
C SER A 282 30.70 -15.37 -0.82
N GLN A 283 29.68 -14.53 -0.59
CA GLN A 283 29.30 -14.18 0.77
C GLN A 283 28.68 -15.40 1.47
N PRO A 284 28.82 -15.56 2.80
CA PRO A 284 28.29 -16.71 3.52
C PRO A 284 26.79 -16.98 3.31
N HIS A 285 26.02 -15.95 2.94
CA HIS A 285 24.56 -15.99 2.75
C HIS A 285 24.11 -15.94 1.28
N SER A 286 25.03 -15.83 0.33
CA SER A 286 24.75 -15.87 -1.12
C SER A 286 25.90 -16.63 -1.78
N ARG A 287 25.72 -17.94 -1.91
CA ARG A 287 26.66 -18.84 -2.56
C ARG A 287 26.09 -19.25 -3.91
N PRO A 288 26.73 -18.88 -5.02
CA PRO A 288 26.23 -19.23 -6.33
C PRO A 288 26.28 -20.74 -6.53
N ALA A 289 25.20 -21.28 -7.07
CA ALA A 289 25.08 -22.68 -7.45
C ALA A 289 25.19 -22.82 -8.97
N VAL A 290 25.79 -23.91 -9.42
CA VAL A 290 25.81 -24.30 -10.83
C VAL A 290 24.39 -24.69 -11.26
N THR A 291 23.81 -23.96 -12.21
CA THR A 291 22.44 -24.22 -12.72
C THR A 291 22.45 -24.97 -14.04
N SER A 292 23.52 -24.87 -14.82
CA SER A 292 23.72 -25.64 -16.04
C SER A 292 25.19 -25.89 -16.30
N VAL A 293 25.52 -27.07 -16.84
CA VAL A 293 26.86 -27.44 -17.34
C VAL A 293 26.70 -27.89 -18.79
N ARG A 294 27.57 -27.41 -19.68
CA ARG A 294 27.63 -27.80 -21.09
C ARG A 294 29.07 -28.15 -21.43
N HIS A 295 29.26 -29.32 -22.03
CA HIS A 295 30.54 -29.75 -22.57
C HIS A 295 30.50 -29.59 -24.09
N ASP A 296 31.54 -29.01 -24.66
CA ASP A 296 31.81 -28.98 -26.09
C ASP A 296 32.99 -29.92 -26.36
N PHE A 297 32.74 -31.02 -27.06
CA PHE A 297 33.73 -32.04 -27.40
C PHE A 297 34.32 -31.88 -28.81
N GLU A 298 33.71 -31.04 -29.65
CA GLU A 298 33.93 -31.08 -31.09
C GLU A 298 34.89 -29.99 -31.57
N GLU A 299 34.71 -28.75 -31.12
CA GLU A 299 35.48 -27.61 -31.66
C GLU A 299 36.57 -27.14 -30.71
N THR A 300 36.26 -27.02 -29.42
CA THR A 300 37.13 -26.32 -28.47
C THR A 300 37.56 -27.16 -27.27
N GLN A 301 36.94 -28.33 -27.07
CA GLN A 301 37.14 -29.20 -25.89
C GLN A 301 36.93 -28.44 -24.57
N GLN A 302 35.84 -27.69 -24.41
CA GLN A 302 35.62 -26.81 -23.26
C GLN A 302 34.42 -27.24 -22.39
N THR A 303 34.47 -26.96 -21.09
CA THR A 303 33.30 -27.02 -20.20
C THR A 303 32.81 -25.60 -19.89
N ARG A 304 31.53 -25.33 -20.16
CA ARG A 304 30.87 -24.07 -19.79
C ARG A 304 29.83 -24.33 -18.72
N PHE A 305 29.82 -23.54 -17.66
CA PHE A 305 28.75 -23.58 -16.68
C PHE A 305 28.19 -22.21 -16.32
N VAL A 306 26.91 -22.22 -15.93
CA VAL A 306 26.17 -21.03 -15.51
C VAL A 306 25.96 -21.11 -14.01
N LEU A 307 26.38 -20.06 -13.33
CA LEU A 307 26.23 -19.85 -11.90
C LEU A 307 25.06 -18.92 -11.63
N GLU A 308 24.29 -19.19 -10.58
CA GLU A 308 23.21 -18.33 -10.11
C GLU A 308 23.24 -18.27 -8.57
N GLY A 309 23.25 -17.06 -7.99
CA GLY A 309 23.38 -16.86 -6.54
C GLY A 309 22.74 -15.59 -6.03
#